data_AF-A0ABD6FJH0-F1
#
_entry.id   AF-A0ABD6FJH0-F1
#
_cell.length_a   1.000
_cell.length_b   1.000
_cell.length_c   1.000
_cell.angle_alpha   90.00
_cell.angle_beta   90.00
_cell.angle_gamma   90.00
#
_symmetry.space_group_name_H-M   'P 1'
#
loop_
_entity.id
_entity.type
_entity.pdbx_description
1 polymer ?
#
loop_
_entity_poly.entity_id
_entity_poly.type
_entity_poly.pdbx_seq_one_letter_code
_entity_poly.pdbx_strand_id
1 'polypeptide(L)'
;MALEDELRDQLVTLVNARCIDPLEVLLQDTETLAPIRSLVHARAEAWARDMVHARDDTAVDLIMRLVATLYPSDEPFDPPASWWRTPMGQVTAWRVGHPTAERVSYPVAGAMLGISRQGVHDLIRRGKLVRHPDGGVTPGSIRDRLRRTRKQVSGIAAQQPGNPRSEPAGTAIGEGRTDHRPGNRRGSPADARRAADPR
;
A
#
# COMPACT_ATOMS: atom_id res chain seq x y z
N MET A 1 5.84 5.90 -1.52
CA MET A 1 5.72 5.46 -0.12
C MET A 1 5.51 3.94 -0.14
N ALA A 2 5.07 3.27 0.93
CA ALA A 2 4.50 1.92 0.76
C ALA A 2 3.08 2.03 0.17
N LEU A 3 2.65 1.03 -0.61
CA LEU A 3 1.28 0.99 -1.13
C LEU A 3 0.22 0.96 0.00
N GLU A 4 0.58 0.42 1.16
CA GLU A 4 -0.26 0.43 2.37
C GLU A 4 -0.41 1.84 2.96
N ASP A 5 0.66 2.65 3.00
CA ASP A 5 0.60 4.06 3.42
C ASP A 5 -0.30 4.87 2.48
N GLU A 6 -0.03 4.79 1.18
CA GLU A 6 -0.77 5.57 0.17
C GLU A 6 -2.26 5.17 0.13
N LEU A 7 -2.56 3.90 0.44
CA LEU A 7 -3.93 3.42 0.60
C LEU A 7 -4.57 3.87 1.91
N ARG A 8 -3.87 3.81 3.05
CA ARG A 8 -4.35 4.33 4.34
C ARG A 8 -4.72 5.80 4.21
N ASP A 9 -3.83 6.61 3.67
CA ASP A 9 -3.99 8.06 3.57
C ASP A 9 -5.11 8.43 2.58
N GLN A 10 -5.26 7.65 1.49
CA GLN A 10 -6.43 7.75 0.61
C GLN A 10 -7.72 7.38 1.34
N LEU A 11 -7.76 6.27 2.10
CA LEU A 11 -8.97 5.83 2.82
C LEU A 11 -9.39 6.85 3.88
N VAL A 12 -8.45 7.41 4.66
CA VAL A 12 -8.72 8.52 5.60
C VAL A 12 -9.32 9.71 4.85
N THR A 13 -8.73 10.12 3.73
CA THR A 13 -9.25 11.23 2.91
C THR A 13 -10.68 10.97 2.42
N LEU A 14 -10.95 9.77 1.88
CA LEU A 14 -12.26 9.41 1.31
C LEU A 14 -13.36 9.27 2.36
N VAL A 15 -13.06 8.67 3.52
CA VAL A 15 -14.04 8.48 4.61
C VAL A 15 -14.39 9.82 5.26
N ASN A 16 -13.42 10.72 5.46
CA ASN A 16 -13.72 12.08 5.92
C ASN A 16 -14.61 12.80 4.89
N ALA A 17 -14.14 12.95 3.64
CA ALA A 17 -14.82 13.74 2.62
C ALA A 17 -16.23 13.25 2.20
N ARG A 18 -16.59 11.99 2.48
CA ARG A 18 -17.90 11.42 2.09
C ARG A 18 -18.77 10.90 3.22
N CYS A 19 -18.23 10.73 4.42
CA CYS A 19 -18.99 10.24 5.56
C CYS A 19 -18.98 11.21 6.73
N ILE A 20 -17.81 11.76 7.09
CA ILE A 20 -17.70 12.62 8.29
C ILE A 20 -18.02 14.09 7.97
N ASP A 21 -17.45 14.64 6.90
CA ASP A 21 -17.63 16.06 6.53
C ASP A 21 -19.11 16.38 6.22
N PRO A 22 -19.90 15.52 5.54
CA PRO A 22 -21.35 15.73 5.38
C PRO A 22 -22.12 15.66 6.71
N LEU A 23 -21.72 14.80 7.66
CA LEU A 23 -22.33 14.75 8.99
C LEU A 23 -21.99 16.01 9.79
N GLU A 24 -20.78 16.56 9.67
CA GLU A 24 -20.39 17.80 10.34
C GLU A 24 -21.20 19.00 9.84
N VAL A 25 -21.46 19.08 8.53
CA VAL A 25 -22.34 20.10 7.93
C VAL A 25 -23.80 19.94 8.38
N LEU A 26 -24.30 18.71 8.52
CA LEU A 26 -25.69 18.43 8.93
C LEU A 26 -25.94 18.63 10.43
N LEU A 27 -24.96 18.29 11.28
CA LEU A 27 -25.06 18.38 12.74
C LEU A 27 -24.58 19.73 13.30
N GLN A 28 -23.76 20.46 12.53
CA GLN A 28 -23.11 21.72 12.92
C GLN A 28 -22.22 21.57 14.18
N ASP A 29 -21.68 20.38 14.39
CA ASP A 29 -20.90 19.99 15.57
C ASP A 29 -19.63 19.22 15.16
N THR A 30 -18.49 19.92 15.19
CA THR A 30 -17.15 19.37 14.95
C THR A 30 -16.64 18.56 16.16
N GLU A 31 -17.03 18.91 17.39
CA GLU A 31 -16.48 18.32 18.62
C GLU A 31 -16.98 16.89 18.82
N THR A 32 -18.27 16.64 18.61
CA THR A 32 -18.87 15.30 18.63
C THR A 32 -18.27 14.36 17.59
N LEU A 33 -17.79 14.89 16.45
CA LEU A 33 -17.22 14.09 15.36
C LEU A 33 -15.71 13.88 15.44
N ALA A 34 -14.98 14.70 16.20
CA ALA A 34 -13.53 14.57 16.36
C ALA A 34 -13.08 13.15 16.84
N PRO A 35 -13.73 12.49 17.83
CA PRO A 35 -13.41 11.12 18.20
C PRO A 35 -13.61 10.10 17.06
N ILE A 36 -14.60 10.34 16.19
CA ILE A 36 -14.88 9.48 15.03
C ILE A 36 -13.78 9.66 13.97
N ARG A 37 -13.31 10.89 13.73
CA ARG A 37 -12.16 11.16 12.84
C ARG A 37 -10.89 10.42 13.32
N SER A 38 -10.61 10.45 14.63
CA SER A 38 -9.49 9.68 15.22
C SER A 38 -9.67 8.16 15.06
N LEU A 39 -10.88 7.63 15.26
CA LEU A 39 -11.18 6.21 15.05
C LEU A 39 -11.02 5.79 13.59
N VAL A 40 -11.45 6.62 12.63
CA VAL A 40 -11.25 6.40 11.19
C VAL A 40 -9.77 6.32 10.85
N HIS A 41 -8.94 7.24 11.39
CA HIS A 41 -7.50 7.21 11.17
C HIS A 41 -6.84 5.92 11.69
N ALA A 42 -7.20 5.49 12.90
CA ALA A 42 -6.69 4.24 13.48
C ALA A 42 -7.19 2.98 12.74
N ARG A 43 -8.38 3.02 12.15
CA ARG A 43 -8.95 1.89 11.38
C ARG A 43 -8.45 1.80 9.94
N ALA A 44 -8.14 2.93 9.31
CA ALA A 44 -7.66 2.97 7.93
C ALA A 44 -6.36 2.20 7.72
N GLU A 45 -5.46 2.17 8.71
CA GLU A 45 -4.23 1.38 8.67
C GLU A 45 -4.54 -0.12 8.60
N ALA A 46 -5.43 -0.62 9.48
CA ALA A 46 -5.87 -2.01 9.46
C ALA A 46 -6.58 -2.36 8.14
N TRP A 47 -7.45 -1.48 7.62
CA TRP A 47 -8.13 -1.71 6.34
C TRP A 47 -7.15 -1.78 5.17
N ALA A 48 -6.19 -0.85 5.10
CA ALA A 48 -5.18 -0.85 4.04
C ALA A 48 -4.35 -2.15 4.06
N ARG A 49 -3.92 -2.57 5.26
CA ARG A 49 -3.21 -3.83 5.48
C ARG A 49 -4.02 -5.04 5.06
N ASP A 50 -5.28 -5.14 5.47
CA ASP A 50 -6.15 -6.26 5.11
C ASP A 50 -6.38 -6.32 3.59
N MET A 51 -6.69 -5.18 2.96
CA MET A 51 -6.85 -5.08 1.50
C MET A 51 -5.60 -5.55 0.75
N VAL A 52 -4.38 -5.24 1.22
CA VAL A 52 -3.12 -5.59 0.55
C VAL A 52 -2.60 -6.99 0.92
N HIS A 53 -2.79 -7.45 2.16
CA HIS A 53 -2.10 -8.63 2.72
C HIS A 53 -3.00 -9.77 3.25
N ALA A 54 -4.28 -9.53 3.56
CA ALA A 54 -5.16 -10.60 4.04
C ALA A 54 -5.46 -11.68 2.97
N ARG A 55 -6.17 -12.73 3.37
CA ARG A 55 -6.75 -13.70 2.43
C ARG A 55 -7.68 -13.02 1.43
N ASP A 56 -7.90 -13.68 0.29
CA ASP A 56 -8.70 -13.11 -0.80
C ASP A 56 -10.18 -12.92 -0.44
N ASP A 57 -10.77 -13.80 0.37
CA ASP A 57 -12.12 -13.65 0.91
C ASP A 57 -12.23 -12.38 1.76
N THR A 58 -11.45 -12.28 2.84
CA THR A 58 -11.42 -11.11 3.73
C THR A 58 -11.14 -9.80 2.99
N ALA A 59 -10.22 -9.81 2.03
CA ALA A 59 -9.86 -8.63 1.26
C ALA A 59 -10.93 -8.22 0.24
N VAL A 60 -11.58 -9.18 -0.44
CA VAL A 60 -12.69 -8.87 -1.37
C VAL A 60 -13.89 -8.33 -0.60
N ASP A 61 -14.30 -8.95 0.50
CA ASP A 61 -15.44 -8.48 1.30
C ASP A 61 -15.22 -7.05 1.83
N LEU A 62 -14.01 -6.77 2.31
CA LEU A 62 -13.62 -5.43 2.77
C LEU A 62 -13.64 -4.41 1.62
N ILE A 63 -13.11 -4.75 0.44
CA ILE A 63 -13.12 -3.86 -0.73
C ILE A 63 -14.55 -3.59 -1.20
N MET A 64 -15.38 -4.63 -1.33
CA MET A 64 -16.77 -4.49 -1.78
C MET A 64 -17.58 -3.60 -0.82
N ARG A 65 -17.41 -3.79 0.50
CA ARG A 65 -18.01 -2.91 1.52
C ARG A 65 -17.52 -1.46 1.38
N LEU A 66 -16.21 -1.23 1.28
CA LEU A 66 -15.65 0.12 1.16
C LEU A 66 -16.07 0.81 -0.15
N VAL A 67 -16.19 0.08 -1.26
CA VAL A 67 -16.71 0.63 -2.52
C VAL A 67 -18.19 1.01 -2.35
N ALA A 68 -19.04 0.11 -1.84
CA ALA A 68 -20.46 0.39 -1.65
C ALA A 68 -20.73 1.57 -0.71
N THR A 69 -19.96 1.71 0.37
CA THR A 69 -20.09 2.82 1.34
C THR A 69 -19.51 4.15 0.84
N LEU A 70 -18.38 4.13 0.12
CA LEU A 70 -17.69 5.35 -0.32
C LEU A 70 -18.06 5.82 -1.72
N TYR A 71 -18.84 5.04 -2.47
CA TYR A 71 -19.34 5.39 -3.80
C TYR A 71 -20.84 5.04 -3.93
N PRO A 72 -21.72 5.60 -3.07
CA PRO A 72 -23.16 5.38 -3.15
C PRO A 72 -23.71 5.93 -4.47
N SER A 73 -24.52 5.13 -5.14
CA SER A 73 -25.08 5.39 -6.47
C SER A 73 -26.22 4.39 -6.72
N ASP A 74 -27.32 4.84 -7.31
CA ASP A 74 -28.38 3.95 -7.81
C ASP A 74 -27.97 3.27 -9.13
N GLU A 75 -27.08 3.91 -9.90
CA GLU A 75 -26.43 3.36 -11.09
C GLU A 75 -25.25 2.44 -10.71
N PRO A 76 -24.93 1.42 -11.54
CA PRO A 76 -23.76 0.56 -11.32
C PRO A 76 -22.45 1.37 -11.20
N PHE A 77 -21.58 0.95 -10.28
CA PHE A 77 -20.28 1.59 -10.04
C PHE A 77 -19.41 1.64 -11.32
N ASP A 78 -19.36 2.79 -11.98
CA ASP A 78 -18.51 3.10 -13.15
C ASP A 78 -17.57 4.29 -12.84
N PRO A 79 -16.42 4.04 -12.20
CA PRO A 79 -15.52 5.10 -11.78
C PRO A 79 -14.66 5.62 -12.96
N PRO A 80 -14.33 6.93 -12.99
CA PRO A 80 -13.56 7.52 -14.08
C PRO A 80 -12.17 6.86 -14.22
N ALA A 81 -11.61 6.86 -15.44
CA ALA A 81 -10.36 6.17 -15.75
C ALA A 81 -9.14 6.59 -14.88
N SER A 82 -9.19 7.76 -14.24
CA SER A 82 -8.20 8.20 -13.24
C SER A 82 -8.27 7.42 -11.92
N TRP A 83 -9.45 6.98 -11.49
CA TRP A 83 -9.66 6.27 -10.22
C TRP A 83 -8.85 4.97 -10.13
N TRP A 84 -8.78 4.21 -11.23
CA TRP A 84 -8.01 2.97 -11.34
C TRP A 84 -6.49 3.14 -11.12
N ARG A 85 -5.97 4.37 -11.20
CA ARG A 85 -4.57 4.69 -10.90
C ARG A 85 -4.32 4.98 -9.42
N THR A 86 -5.37 5.28 -8.64
CA THR A 86 -5.24 5.50 -7.19
C THR A 86 -4.92 4.20 -6.45
N PRO A 87 -4.28 4.23 -5.27
CA PRO A 87 -4.02 3.03 -4.45
C PRO A 87 -5.24 2.12 -4.27
N MET A 88 -6.41 2.67 -3.94
CA MET A 88 -7.66 1.92 -3.80
C MET A 88 -8.13 1.30 -5.12
N GLY A 89 -8.01 2.04 -6.24
CA GLY A 89 -8.35 1.54 -7.57
C GLY A 89 -7.43 0.41 -8.04
N GLN A 90 -6.12 0.55 -7.82
CA GLN A 90 -5.13 -0.48 -8.10
C GLN A 90 -5.42 -1.76 -7.30
N VAL A 91 -5.65 -1.64 -5.99
CA VAL A 91 -5.92 -2.80 -5.11
C VAL A 91 -7.25 -3.46 -5.45
N THR A 92 -8.29 -2.69 -5.75
CA THR A 92 -9.57 -3.21 -6.28
C THR A 92 -9.35 -4.00 -7.57
N ALA A 93 -8.58 -3.47 -8.53
CA ALA A 93 -8.34 -4.13 -9.82
C ALA A 93 -7.62 -5.49 -9.70
N TRP A 94 -6.67 -5.66 -8.76
CA TRP A 94 -5.96 -6.94 -8.60
C TRP A 94 -6.60 -7.89 -7.58
N ARG A 95 -7.38 -7.40 -6.60
CA ARG A 95 -8.16 -8.25 -5.69
C ARG A 95 -9.47 -8.71 -6.30
N VAL A 96 -10.31 -7.77 -6.75
CA VAL A 96 -11.68 -8.00 -7.21
C VAL A 96 -11.77 -8.02 -8.74
N GLY A 97 -11.11 -7.08 -9.41
CA GLY A 97 -11.38 -6.73 -10.82
C GLY A 97 -12.26 -5.49 -10.90
N HIS A 98 -13.37 -5.56 -11.62
CA HIS A 98 -14.41 -4.54 -11.61
C HIS A 98 -15.55 -5.03 -10.69
N PRO A 99 -15.97 -4.26 -9.67
CA PRO A 99 -16.97 -4.73 -8.70
C PRO A 99 -18.32 -5.18 -9.28
N THR A 100 -18.75 -4.54 -10.37
CA THR A 100 -20.14 -4.56 -10.87
C THR A 100 -20.31 -4.98 -12.33
N ALA A 101 -19.24 -5.09 -13.11
CA ALA A 101 -19.33 -5.23 -14.57
C ALA A 101 -18.84 -6.59 -15.07
N GLU A 102 -19.61 -7.22 -15.95
CA GLU A 102 -19.24 -8.48 -16.63
C GLU A 102 -18.10 -8.28 -17.64
N ARG A 103 -18.06 -7.09 -18.25
CA ARG A 103 -17.09 -6.66 -19.28
C ARG A 103 -16.74 -5.19 -19.12
N VAL A 104 -15.48 -4.85 -19.36
CA VAL A 104 -14.98 -3.47 -19.40
C VAL A 104 -14.48 -3.09 -20.78
N SER A 105 -14.61 -1.82 -21.14
CA SER A 105 -14.08 -1.26 -22.39
C SER A 105 -12.55 -1.30 -22.43
N TYR A 106 -11.94 -1.32 -23.62
CA TYR A 106 -10.47 -1.35 -23.73
C TYR A 106 -9.76 -0.14 -23.05
N PRO A 107 -10.31 1.09 -23.04
CA PRO A 107 -9.79 2.18 -22.21
C PRO A 107 -9.81 1.89 -20.70
N VAL A 108 -10.92 1.37 -20.16
CA VAL A 108 -11.04 1.02 -18.73
C VAL A 108 -10.10 -0.15 -18.39
N ALA A 109 -10.04 -1.18 -19.23
CA ALA A 109 -9.08 -2.28 -19.08
C ALA A 109 -7.62 -1.79 -19.07
N GLY A 110 -7.29 -0.78 -19.90
CA GLY A 110 -5.97 -0.15 -19.90
C GLY A 110 -5.68 0.60 -18.61
N ALA A 111 -6.66 1.36 -18.10
CA ALA A 111 -6.56 2.06 -16.82
C ALA A 111 -6.36 1.09 -15.64
N MET A 112 -7.17 0.02 -15.55
CA MET A 112 -7.04 -1.04 -14.54
C MET A 112 -5.68 -1.76 -14.58
N LEU A 113 -5.08 -1.88 -15.77
CA LEU A 113 -3.79 -2.54 -15.98
C LEU A 113 -2.57 -1.61 -15.91
N GLY A 114 -2.77 -0.29 -15.82
CA GLY A 114 -1.69 0.70 -15.90
C GLY A 114 -1.03 0.80 -17.28
N ILE A 115 -1.71 0.44 -18.38
CA ILE A 115 -1.15 0.38 -19.74
C ILE A 115 -2.00 1.14 -20.77
N SER A 116 -1.44 1.35 -21.96
CA SER A 116 -2.16 1.93 -23.09
C SER A 116 -3.23 0.99 -23.65
N ARG A 117 -4.23 1.55 -24.35
CA ARG A 117 -5.25 0.78 -25.10
C ARG A 117 -4.61 -0.19 -26.11
N GLN A 118 -3.48 0.16 -26.73
CA GLN A 118 -2.75 -0.74 -27.62
C GLN A 118 -2.18 -1.94 -26.86
N GLY A 119 -1.62 -1.73 -25.65
CA GLY A 119 -1.18 -2.82 -24.79
C GLY A 119 -2.31 -3.80 -24.45
N VAL A 120 -3.54 -3.32 -24.26
CA VAL A 120 -4.72 -4.20 -24.07
C VAL A 120 -4.98 -5.06 -25.31
N HIS A 121 -4.99 -4.45 -26.51
CA HIS A 121 -5.17 -5.18 -27.77
C HIS A 121 -4.08 -6.24 -27.99
N ASP A 122 -2.82 -5.90 -27.74
CA ASP A 122 -1.70 -6.83 -27.85
C ASP A 122 -1.81 -8.00 -26.88
N LEU A 123 -2.31 -7.76 -25.65
CA LEU A 123 -2.54 -8.81 -24.66
C LEU A 123 -3.71 -9.73 -25.02
N ILE A 124 -4.78 -9.21 -25.63
CA ILE A 124 -5.86 -10.02 -26.20
C ILE A 124 -5.32 -10.89 -27.33
N ARG A 125 -4.57 -10.29 -28.28
CA ARG A 125 -3.96 -11.01 -29.42
C ARG A 125 -2.98 -12.11 -28.98
N ARG A 126 -2.32 -11.95 -27.83
CA ARG A 126 -1.41 -12.95 -27.22
C ARG A 126 -2.10 -13.95 -26.29
N GLY A 127 -3.44 -13.94 -26.19
CA GLY A 127 -4.21 -14.82 -25.31
C GLY A 127 -3.93 -14.61 -23.81
N LYS A 128 -3.58 -13.38 -23.41
CA LYS A 128 -3.24 -13.02 -22.01
C LYS A 128 -4.30 -12.18 -21.31
N LEU A 129 -5.38 -11.84 -22.01
CA LEU A 129 -6.65 -11.29 -21.52
C LEU A 129 -7.79 -12.00 -22.27
N VAL A 130 -8.95 -12.16 -21.64
CA VAL A 130 -10.12 -12.80 -22.25
C VAL A 130 -11.07 -11.73 -22.75
N ARG A 131 -11.28 -11.70 -24.07
CA ARG A 131 -12.28 -10.85 -24.72
C ARG A 131 -13.69 -11.36 -24.37
N HIS A 132 -14.61 -10.47 -24.01
CA HIS A 132 -16.03 -10.81 -23.85
C HIS A 132 -16.70 -10.96 -25.23
N PRO A 133 -17.68 -11.86 -25.44
CA PRO A 133 -18.40 -11.99 -26.73
C PRO A 133 -18.87 -10.63 -27.26
N ASP A 134 -19.61 -9.88 -26.44
CA ASP A 134 -20.15 -8.53 -26.77
C ASP A 134 -19.08 -7.41 -26.81
N GLY A 135 -17.80 -7.76 -26.90
CA GLY A 135 -16.68 -6.83 -26.93
C GLY A 135 -16.19 -6.38 -25.56
N GLY A 136 -14.99 -5.78 -25.55
CA GLY A 136 -14.29 -5.46 -24.30
C GLY A 136 -13.58 -6.69 -23.69
N VAL A 137 -13.27 -6.61 -22.40
CA VAL A 137 -12.45 -7.60 -21.67
C VAL A 137 -13.16 -8.01 -20.37
N THR A 138 -13.08 -9.28 -20.00
CA THR A 138 -13.63 -9.75 -18.71
C THR A 138 -12.74 -9.27 -17.54
N PRO A 139 -13.30 -8.65 -16.49
CA PRO A 139 -12.49 -8.16 -15.36
C PRO A 139 -11.76 -9.25 -14.59
N GLY A 140 -12.30 -10.49 -14.56
CA GLY A 140 -11.59 -11.64 -14.01
C GLY A 140 -10.24 -11.88 -14.70
N SER A 141 -10.17 -11.77 -16.04
CA SER A 141 -8.91 -11.95 -16.77
C SER A 141 -7.88 -10.83 -16.51
N ILE A 142 -8.35 -9.60 -16.23
CA ILE A 142 -7.54 -8.46 -15.80
C ILE A 142 -6.97 -8.70 -14.40
N ARG A 143 -7.85 -9.02 -13.43
CA ARG A 143 -7.51 -9.36 -12.05
C ARG A 143 -6.46 -10.48 -12.01
N ASP A 144 -6.71 -11.58 -12.71
CA ASP A 144 -5.83 -12.76 -12.72
C ASP A 144 -4.49 -12.45 -13.39
N ARG A 145 -4.46 -11.54 -14.38
CA ARG A 145 -3.22 -11.02 -14.95
C ARG A 145 -2.42 -10.21 -13.92
N LEU A 146 -3.06 -9.25 -13.24
CA LEU A 146 -2.40 -8.43 -12.22
C LEU A 146 -1.85 -9.29 -11.07
N ARG A 147 -2.62 -10.28 -10.62
CA ARG A 147 -2.19 -11.28 -9.62
C ARG A 147 -0.94 -12.04 -10.07
N ARG A 148 -0.87 -12.48 -11.33
CA ARG A 148 0.33 -13.13 -11.90
C ARG A 148 1.53 -12.17 -11.92
N THR A 149 1.36 -10.94 -12.39
CA THR A 149 2.44 -9.93 -12.44
C THR A 149 2.96 -9.59 -11.03
N ARG A 150 2.09 -9.39 -10.03
CA ARG A 150 2.52 -9.14 -8.64
C ARG A 150 3.30 -10.34 -8.08
N LYS A 151 2.83 -11.57 -8.27
CA LYS A 151 3.57 -12.79 -7.87
C LYS A 151 4.95 -12.91 -8.54
N GLN A 152 5.08 -12.51 -9.80
CA GLN A 152 6.38 -12.49 -10.49
C GLN A 152 7.34 -11.46 -9.89
N VAL A 153 6.88 -10.24 -9.59
CA VAL A 153 7.72 -9.20 -8.95
C VAL A 153 8.18 -9.64 -7.56
N SER A 154 7.28 -10.15 -6.72
CA SER A 154 7.65 -10.69 -5.40
C SER A 154 8.59 -11.89 -5.48
N GLY A 155 8.42 -12.76 -6.48
CA GLY A 155 9.31 -13.90 -6.72
C GLY A 155 10.73 -13.48 -7.13
N ILE A 156 10.87 -12.46 -7.98
CA ILE A 156 12.17 -11.90 -8.37
C ILE A 156 12.86 -11.25 -7.17
N ALA A 157 12.14 -10.47 -6.36
CA ALA A 157 12.69 -9.86 -5.15
C ALA A 157 13.19 -10.91 -4.13
N ALA A 158 12.45 -12.01 -3.96
CA ALA A 158 12.87 -13.13 -3.11
C ALA A 158 14.03 -13.96 -3.68
N GLN A 159 14.38 -13.79 -4.97
CA GLN A 159 15.47 -14.49 -5.65
C GLN A 159 16.76 -13.67 -5.76
N GLN A 160 16.84 -12.51 -5.07
CA GLN A 160 18.06 -11.74 -4.88
C GLN A 160 18.56 -11.81 -3.42
N PRO A 161 19.14 -12.94 -2.97
CA PRO A 161 19.99 -12.90 -1.78
C PRO A 161 21.16 -11.96 -2.02
N GLY A 162 21.54 -11.18 -1.00
CA GLY A 162 22.50 -10.08 -1.15
C GLY A 162 23.86 -10.54 -1.70
N ASN A 163 24.37 -9.84 -2.72
CA ASN A 163 25.67 -10.09 -3.36
C ASN A 163 26.84 -9.86 -2.37
N PRO A 164 27.54 -10.90 -1.90
CA PRO A 164 28.60 -10.76 -0.91
C PRO A 164 29.93 -10.45 -1.62
N ARG A 165 30.10 -9.21 -2.07
CA ARG A 165 31.33 -8.75 -2.75
C ARG A 165 31.79 -7.37 -2.26
N SER A 166 32.42 -7.36 -1.08
CA SER A 166 33.50 -6.45 -0.67
C SER A 166 34.05 -6.84 0.71
N GLU A 167 34.62 -8.05 0.84
CA GLU A 167 35.64 -8.28 1.87
C GLU A 167 37.01 -7.88 1.29
N PRO A 168 37.75 -6.94 1.89
CA PRO A 168 39.11 -6.65 1.47
C PRO A 168 40.05 -7.77 1.95
N ALA A 169 40.89 -8.27 1.04
CA ALA A 169 41.83 -9.35 1.37
C ALA A 169 42.88 -8.90 2.41
N GLY A 170 42.80 -9.45 3.61
CA GLY A 170 43.77 -9.21 4.69
C GLY A 170 45.04 -10.02 4.51
N THR A 171 46.14 -9.37 4.11
CA THR A 171 47.48 -9.97 4.01
C THR A 171 48.32 -9.57 5.23
N ALA A 172 48.66 -10.53 6.09
CA ALA A 172 49.73 -10.40 7.08
C ALA A 172 51.11 -10.36 6.35
N ILE A 173 52.25 -9.92 6.91
CA ILE A 173 52.83 -10.17 8.24
C ILE A 173 53.75 -8.99 8.62
N GLY A 174 53.94 -8.71 9.92
CA GLY A 174 55.00 -7.82 10.42
C GLY A 174 55.16 -7.94 11.95
N GLU A 175 56.37 -8.23 12.44
CA GLU A 175 56.64 -8.56 13.85
C GLU A 175 57.05 -7.34 14.70
N GLY A 176 56.78 -7.37 16.02
CA GLY A 176 57.17 -6.29 16.94
C GLY A 176 57.01 -6.61 18.44
N ARG A 177 58.12 -6.95 19.11
CA ARG A 177 58.34 -6.89 20.59
C ARG A 177 58.24 -5.41 21.10
N THR A 178 58.05 -5.01 22.36
CA THR A 178 57.80 -5.56 23.74
C THR A 178 57.50 -4.33 24.68
N ASP A 179 57.17 -4.34 25.99
CA ASP A 179 57.07 -5.35 27.07
C ASP A 179 56.11 -4.88 28.23
N HIS A 180 56.05 -5.65 29.33
CA HIS A 180 55.78 -5.29 30.74
C HIS A 180 54.62 -4.32 31.15
N ARG A 181 53.50 -4.92 31.61
CA ARG A 181 53.06 -5.09 33.04
C ARG A 181 53.41 -3.99 34.11
N PRO A 182 52.62 -3.85 35.21
CA PRO A 182 51.21 -3.39 35.31
C PRO A 182 50.91 -2.40 36.49
N GLY A 183 49.70 -1.82 36.55
CA GLY A 183 49.11 -1.22 37.77
C GLY A 183 48.34 0.10 37.55
N ASN A 184 47.54 0.63 38.49
CA ASN A 184 46.95 0.10 39.74
C ASN A 184 45.83 1.05 40.27
N ARG A 185 44.77 0.52 40.92
CA ARG A 185 43.80 1.17 41.85
C ARG A 185 42.98 2.44 41.43
N ARG A 186 41.65 2.26 41.54
CA ARG A 186 40.64 3.04 42.32
C ARG A 186 40.65 4.59 42.25
N GLY A 187 39.51 5.18 41.85
CA GLY A 187 39.19 6.60 42.09
C GLY A 187 37.71 6.94 41.90
N SER A 188 36.96 7.11 43.00
CA SER A 188 35.59 7.64 43.09
C SER A 188 35.32 7.95 44.58
N PRO A 189 34.39 8.85 44.99
CA PRO A 189 33.35 9.53 44.21
C PRO A 189 33.18 11.06 44.52
N ALA A 190 32.07 11.63 44.01
CA ALA A 190 31.23 12.67 44.62
C ALA A 190 31.59 14.18 44.50
N ASP A 191 30.50 14.97 44.64
CA ASP A 191 30.38 16.42 44.90
C ASP A 191 30.87 17.42 43.82
N ALA A 192 30.25 18.62 43.65
CA ALA A 192 29.07 19.18 44.32
C ALA A 192 28.42 20.39 43.58
N ARG A 193 27.07 20.40 43.52
CA ARG A 193 26.18 21.61 43.53
C ARG A 193 26.35 22.53 42.28
N ARG A 194 25.60 23.62 42.03
CA ARG A 194 24.43 24.28 42.68
C ARG A 194 23.63 25.07 41.61
N ALA A 195 22.37 25.45 41.89
CA ALA A 195 21.58 26.60 41.38
C ALA A 195 21.69 27.00 39.88
N ALA A 196 20.64 27.05 39.05
CA ALA A 196 19.33 27.72 39.20
C ALA A 196 19.40 29.26 39.29
N ASP A 197 18.99 29.95 38.22
CA ASP A 197 18.00 31.04 38.26
C ASP A 197 17.35 31.23 36.86
N PRO A 198 16.07 31.64 36.72
CA PRO A 198 15.41 31.78 35.41
C PRO A 198 15.04 33.23 35.05
N ARG A 199 15.19 33.60 33.76
CA ARG A 199 14.44 34.66 33.06
C ARG A 199 14.28 34.32 31.59
#